data_AF-A0A9D6YYM0-F1
#
_entry.id   AF-A0A9D6YYM0-F1
#
_cell.length_a   1.000
_cell.length_b   1.000
_cell.length_c   1.000
_cell.angle_alpha   90.00
_cell.angle_beta   90.00
_cell.angle_gamma   90.00
#
_symmetry.space_group_name_H-M   'P 1'
#
loop_
_entity.id
_entity.type
_entity.pdbx_description
1 polymer ?
#
loop_
_entity_poly.entity_id
_entity_poly.type
_entity_poly.pdbx_seq_one_letter_code
_entity_poly.pdbx_strand_id
1 'polypeptide(L)'
;MHIGLPLYAAAHSLIVFLLVFTLVSVFARRLVLAMLGWLLHIVIDIPTHSLSYYATRFLWPVSEYRIDGIAWWTPWFWISTYVALAAVFLLLWWTRSVAIPAGNTRQDR
;
A
#
# COMPACT_ATOMS: atom_id res chain seq x y z
N MET A 1 9.18 18.68 22.48
CA MET A 1 9.38 18.86 21.02
C MET A 1 8.29 18.07 20.30
N HIS A 2 7.15 18.69 19.99
CA HIS A 2 5.93 18.01 19.48
C HIS A 2 5.91 17.85 17.95
N ILE A 3 7.07 17.64 17.30
CA ILE A 3 7.18 17.60 15.83
C ILE A 3 6.72 16.24 15.26
N GLY A 4 6.71 15.16 16.06
CA GLY A 4 6.33 13.82 15.60
C GLY A 4 4.83 13.64 15.28
N LEU A 5 3.95 14.34 16.01
CA LEU A 5 2.49 14.28 15.80
C LEU A 5 2.03 14.85 14.45
N PRO A 6 2.45 16.06 14.02
CA PRO A 6 2.03 16.63 12.75
C PRO A 6 2.61 15.89 11.54
N LEU A 7 3.84 15.37 11.63
CA LEU A 7 4.43 14.63 10.51
C LEU A 7 3.68 13.32 10.23
N TYR A 8 3.32 12.60 11.30
CA TYR A 8 2.54 11.38 11.20
C TYR A 8 1.17 11.67 10.57
N ALA A 9 0.43 12.67 11.08
CA ALA A 9 -0.88 13.03 10.53
C ALA A 9 -0.79 13.47 9.05
N ALA A 10 0.25 14.22 8.67
CA ALA A 10 0.46 14.65 7.30
C ALA A 10 0.75 13.47 6.35
N ALA A 11 1.56 12.50 6.78
CA ALA A 11 1.90 11.32 5.96
C ALA A 11 0.69 10.37 5.74
N HIS A 12 -0.32 10.46 6.60
CA HIS A 12 -1.52 9.60 6.59
C HIS A 12 -2.79 10.36 6.18
N SER A 13 -2.65 11.58 5.65
CA SER A 13 -3.78 12.41 5.21
C SER A 13 -4.02 12.28 3.72
N LEU A 14 -5.27 11.97 3.35
CA LEU A 14 -5.70 11.96 1.95
C LEU A 14 -5.67 13.37 1.34
N ILE A 15 -5.93 14.41 2.15
CA ILE A 15 -5.89 15.80 1.70
C ILE A 15 -4.45 16.20 1.34
N VAL A 16 -3.50 15.85 2.22
CA VAL A 16 -2.07 16.10 1.96
C VAL A 16 -1.59 15.29 0.76
N PHE A 17 -1.99 14.03 0.66
CA PHE A 17 -1.72 13.20 -0.52
C PHE A 17 -2.23 13.87 -1.80
N LEU A 18 -3.50 14.27 -1.87
CA LEU A 18 -4.09 14.90 -3.05
C LEU A 18 -3.37 16.20 -3.43
N LEU A 19 -3.01 17.01 -2.45
CA LEU A 19 -2.24 18.24 -2.67
C LEU A 19 -0.87 17.94 -3.29
N VAL A 20 -0.08 17.07 -2.67
CA VAL A 20 1.28 16.74 -3.14
C VAL A 20 1.22 16.00 -4.47
N PHE A 21 0.30 15.06 -4.63
CA PHE A 21 0.08 14.33 -5.88
C PHE A 21 -0.26 15.25 -7.04
N THR A 22 -1.16 16.21 -6.80
CA THR A 22 -1.54 17.20 -7.82
C THR A 22 -0.35 18.07 -8.19
N LEU A 23 0.37 18.63 -7.19
CA LEU A 23 1.55 19.45 -7.44
C LEU A 23 2.61 18.68 -8.25
N VAL A 24 2.99 17.49 -7.79
CA VAL A 24 3.99 16.65 -8.47
C VAL A 24 3.53 16.30 -9.88
N SER A 25 2.27 15.94 -10.08
CA SER A 25 1.75 15.58 -11.41
C SER A 25 1.69 16.78 -12.37
N VAL A 26 1.38 17.97 -11.86
CA VAL A 26 1.40 19.22 -12.63
C VAL A 26 2.82 19.59 -13.04
N PHE A 27 3.78 19.57 -12.09
CA PHE A 27 5.18 19.87 -12.39
C PHE A 27 5.84 18.84 -13.31
N ALA A 28 5.50 17.56 -13.14
CA ALA A 28 5.98 16.48 -14.01
C ALA A 28 5.24 16.41 -15.35
N ARG A 29 4.16 17.20 -15.53
CA ARG A 29 3.24 17.18 -16.70
C ARG A 29 2.73 15.78 -17.06
N ARG A 30 2.64 14.89 -16.07
CA ARG A 30 2.17 13.51 -16.24
C ARG A 30 1.58 13.00 -14.94
N LEU A 31 0.70 12.03 -15.03
CA LEU A 31 0.19 11.34 -13.86
C LEU A 31 1.29 10.44 -13.28
N VAL A 32 1.78 10.76 -12.08
CA VAL A 32 2.85 9.98 -11.43
C VAL A 32 2.24 8.79 -10.72
N LEU A 33 1.94 7.74 -11.49
CA LEU A 33 1.30 6.51 -10.99
C LEU A 33 2.05 5.85 -9.82
N ALA A 34 3.36 6.05 -9.71
CA ALA A 34 4.15 5.57 -8.56
C ALA A 34 3.63 6.11 -7.21
N MET A 35 3.04 7.32 -7.20
CA MET A 35 2.44 7.89 -5.99
C MET A 35 1.14 7.20 -5.59
N LEU A 36 0.52 6.39 -6.45
CA LEU A 36 -0.63 5.58 -6.06
C LEU A 36 -0.26 4.54 -5.00
N GLY A 37 1.02 4.17 -4.86
CA GLY A 37 1.48 3.39 -3.71
C GLY A 37 1.25 4.11 -2.37
N TRP A 38 1.41 5.44 -2.35
CA TRP A 38 1.07 6.25 -1.19
C TRP A 38 -0.45 6.31 -0.99
N LEU A 39 -1.26 6.44 -2.05
CA LEU A 39 -2.72 6.32 -1.87
C LEU A 39 -3.14 4.96 -1.30
N LEU A 40 -2.57 3.87 -1.83
CA LEU A 40 -2.87 2.50 -1.40
C LEU A 40 -2.53 2.30 0.08
N HIS A 41 -1.38 2.84 0.53
CA HIS A 41 -0.99 2.84 1.94
C HIS A 41 -2.07 3.48 2.83
N ILE A 42 -2.52 4.70 2.51
CA ILE A 42 -3.56 5.40 3.29
C ILE A 42 -4.86 4.59 3.32
N VAL A 43 -5.25 4.01 2.17
CA VAL A 43 -6.49 3.23 2.06
C VAL A 43 -6.43 1.95 2.89
N ILE A 44 -5.29 1.26 2.93
CA ILE A 44 -5.10 0.06 3.77
C ILE A 44 -5.07 0.44 5.25
N ASP A 45 -4.50 1.59 5.59
CA ASP A 45 -4.38 2.05 6.98
C ASP A 45 -5.71 2.42 7.63
N ILE A 46 -6.72 2.86 6.85
CA ILE A 46 -8.04 3.22 7.39
C ILE A 46 -8.71 2.05 8.14
N PRO A 47 -8.84 0.83 7.55
CA PRO A 47 -9.43 -0.32 8.23
C PRO A 47 -8.43 -1.12 9.09
N THR A 48 -7.12 -0.90 8.99
CA THR A 48 -6.09 -1.70 9.69
C THR A 48 -5.47 -1.01 10.92
N HIS A 49 -5.94 0.18 11.26
CA HIS A 49 -5.59 0.87 12.50
C HIS A 49 -6.79 0.99 13.44
N SER A 50 -6.59 0.62 14.70
CA SER A 50 -7.59 0.80 15.76
C SER A 50 -7.46 2.18 16.42
N LEU A 51 -8.54 2.66 17.03
CA LEU A 51 -8.53 3.91 17.81
C LEU A 51 -7.53 3.90 18.97
N SER A 52 -7.25 2.72 19.52
CA SER A 52 -6.28 2.49 20.58
C SER A 52 -4.82 2.59 20.13
N TYR A 53 -4.54 2.56 18.82
CA TYR A 53 -3.17 2.50 18.32
C TYR A 53 -3.02 3.16 16.95
N TYR A 54 -2.56 4.42 16.99
CA TYR A 54 -2.22 5.21 15.80
C TYR A 54 -3.36 5.25 14.76
N ALA A 55 -4.55 5.66 15.18
CA ALA A 55 -5.65 5.80 14.25
C ALA A 55 -5.39 6.89 13.20
N THR A 56 -5.50 6.47 11.95
CA THR A 56 -5.27 7.25 10.73
C THR A 56 -6.23 8.44 10.66
N ARG A 57 -5.69 9.65 10.76
CA ARG A 57 -6.44 10.91 10.61
C ARG A 57 -6.50 11.29 9.12
N PHE A 58 -7.20 10.48 8.33
CA PHE A 58 -7.18 10.60 6.86
C PHE A 58 -7.74 11.92 6.32
N LEU A 59 -8.53 12.66 7.12
CA LEU A 59 -9.06 13.99 6.79
C LEU A 59 -8.27 15.15 7.40
N TRP A 60 -7.15 14.90 8.05
CA TRP A 60 -6.32 15.98 8.61
C TRP A 60 -5.83 16.91 7.49
N PRO A 61 -5.75 18.24 7.67
CA PRO A 61 -6.03 19.02 8.89
C PRO A 61 -7.49 19.48 9.01
N VAL A 62 -8.35 19.12 8.06
CA VAL A 62 -9.74 19.61 8.02
C VAL A 62 -10.61 18.93 9.08
N SER A 63 -10.35 17.64 9.35
CA SER A 63 -11.07 16.89 10.37
C SER A 63 -10.17 15.87 11.06
N GLU A 64 -10.41 15.70 12.36
CA GLU A 64 -9.76 14.70 13.20
C GLU A 64 -10.53 13.38 13.24
N TYR A 65 -11.46 13.18 12.30
CA TYR A 65 -12.25 11.96 12.17
C TYR A 65 -11.37 10.75 11.87
N ARG A 66 -11.71 9.64 12.51
CA ARG A 66 -10.95 8.38 12.51
C ARG A 66 -11.94 7.23 12.54
N ILE A 67 -11.57 6.11 11.93
CA ILE A 67 -12.36 4.87 11.97
C ILE A 67 -11.67 3.90 12.93
N ASP A 68 -12.47 3.15 13.69
CA ASP A 68 -11.94 2.07 14.52
C ASP A 68 -11.81 0.80 13.68
N GLY A 69 -10.61 0.57 13.17
CA GLY A 69 -10.26 -0.59 12.37
C GLY A 69 -9.77 -1.78 13.19
N ILE A 70 -9.46 -2.86 12.49
CA ILE A 70 -8.80 -4.02 13.07
C ILE A 70 -7.33 -3.66 13.26
N ALA A 71 -6.85 -3.67 14.50
CA ALA A 71 -5.45 -3.47 14.79
C ALA A 71 -4.57 -4.41 13.94
N TRP A 72 -3.66 -3.85 13.15
CA TRP A 72 -2.82 -4.62 12.23
C TRP A 72 -2.02 -5.74 12.91
N TRP A 73 -1.66 -5.62 14.19
CA TRP A 73 -0.95 -6.68 14.96
C TRP A 73 -1.84 -7.85 15.37
N THR A 74 -3.13 -7.84 15.00
CA THR A 74 -4.04 -8.92 15.34
C THR A 74 -3.52 -10.25 14.76
N PRO A 75 -3.31 -11.30 15.57
CA PRO A 75 -2.57 -12.49 15.12
C PRO A 75 -3.16 -13.16 13.88
N TRP A 76 -4.49 -13.29 13.80
CA TRP A 76 -5.13 -13.89 12.63
C TRP A 76 -4.96 -13.04 11.36
N PHE A 77 -4.93 -11.70 11.49
CA PHE A 77 -4.75 -10.78 10.37
C PHE A 77 -3.33 -10.93 9.81
N TRP A 78 -2.32 -10.94 10.68
CA TRP A 78 -0.94 -11.23 10.30
C TRP A 78 -0.76 -12.58 9.60
N ILE A 79 -1.35 -13.65 10.14
CA ILE A 79 -1.30 -14.97 9.53
C ILE A 79 -1.93 -14.92 8.13
N SER A 80 -3.09 -14.27 7.99
CA SER A 80 -3.76 -14.13 6.69
C SER A 80 -2.90 -13.42 5.65
N THR A 81 -2.14 -12.38 6.05
CA THR A 81 -1.20 -11.67 5.17
C THR A 81 -0.11 -12.60 4.65
N TYR A 82 0.51 -13.39 5.53
CA TYR A 82 1.56 -14.33 5.11
C TYR A 82 1.04 -15.47 4.25
N VAL A 83 -0.16 -15.98 4.56
CA VAL A 83 -0.82 -16.99 3.74
C VAL A 83 -1.12 -16.45 2.34
N ALA A 84 -1.65 -15.23 2.24
CA ALA A 84 -1.91 -14.59 0.96
C ALA A 84 -0.61 -14.37 0.16
N LEU A 85 0.46 -13.92 0.82
CA LEU A 85 1.76 -13.73 0.19
C LEU A 85 2.34 -15.05 -0.34
N ALA A 86 2.28 -16.12 0.45
CA ALA A 86 2.70 -17.44 0.04
C ALA A 86 1.88 -17.97 -1.13
N ALA A 87 0.54 -17.79 -1.11
CA ALA A 87 -0.33 -18.21 -2.19
C ALA A 87 -0.01 -17.49 -3.52
N VAL A 88 0.17 -16.17 -3.48
CA VAL A 88 0.57 -15.38 -4.67
C VAL A 88 1.94 -15.82 -5.17
N PHE A 89 2.92 -16.02 -4.28
CA PHE A 89 4.24 -16.50 -4.66
C PHE A 89 4.18 -17.87 -5.36
N LEU A 90 3.44 -18.83 -4.80
CA LEU A 90 3.26 -20.16 -5.38
C LEU A 90 2.53 -20.10 -6.73
N LEU A 91 1.53 -19.26 -6.88
CA LEU A 91 0.82 -19.05 -8.15
C LEU A 91 1.76 -18.50 -9.23
N LEU A 92 2.57 -17.50 -8.90
CA LEU A 92 3.56 -16.94 -9.82
C LEU A 92 4.65 -17.94 -10.17
N TRP A 93 5.10 -18.74 -9.19
CA TRP A 93 6.05 -19.82 -9.43
C TRP A 93 5.48 -20.87 -10.39
N TRP A 94 4.25 -21.33 -10.16
CA TRP A 94 3.57 -22.29 -11.01
C TRP A 94 3.42 -21.79 -12.45
N THR A 95 2.92 -20.57 -12.63
CA THR A 95 2.75 -19.98 -13.97
C THR A 95 4.07 -19.82 -14.72
N ARG A 96 5.18 -19.49 -14.01
CA ARG A 96 6.54 -19.44 -14.57
C ARG A 96 7.05 -20.83 -14.95
N SER A 97 6.81 -21.84 -14.14
CA SER A 97 7.20 -23.23 -14.44
C SER A 97 6.46 -23.81 -15.65
N VAL A 98 5.21 -23.39 -15.88
CA VAL A 98 4.42 -23.80 -17.06
C VAL A 98 4.83 -23.04 -18.33
N ALA A 99 5.34 -21.81 -18.20
CA ALA A 99 5.72 -20.95 -19.33
C ALA A 99 7.10 -21.24 -19.95
N ILE A 100 7.80 -22.30 -19.53
CA ILE A 100 8.99 -22.80 -20.24
C ILE A 100 8.62 -24.10 -20.99
N PRO A 101 8.14 -24.03 -22.25
CA PRO A 101 8.28 -25.15 -23.15
C PRO A 101 9.78 -25.35 -23.38
N ALA A 102 10.27 -26.57 -23.16
CA ALA A 102 11.61 -26.96 -23.57
C ALA A 102 11.75 -26.71 -25.07
N GLY A 103 12.40 -25.59 -25.43
CA GLY A 103 12.77 -25.30 -26.80
C GLY A 103 13.71 -26.39 -27.28
N ASN A 104 13.19 -27.26 -28.15
CA ASN A 104 13.89 -28.29 -28.88
C ASN A 104 15.19 -27.73 -29.48
N THR A 105 16.34 -28.04 -28.86
CA THR A 105 17.66 -27.87 -29.46
C THR A 105 17.82 -28.91 -30.58
N ARG A 106 17.12 -28.70 -31.68
CA ARG A 106 17.51 -29.18 -33.00
C ARG A 106 17.76 -27.96 -33.86
N GLN A 107 19.03 -27.55 -33.89
CA GLN A 107 19.57 -26.90 -35.07
C GLN A 107 20.70 -27.78 -35.58
N ASP A 108 20.25 -28.76 -36.37
CA ASP A 108 20.96 -29.46 -37.39
C ASP A 108 21.36 -28.49 -38.52
N ARG A 109 22.67 -28.29 -38.69
CA ARG A 109 23.45 -28.36 -39.95
C ARG A 109 24.78 -27.64 -39.83
#